data_AF-A0A6H1N6K7-F1
#
_entry.id   AF-A0A6H1N6K7-F1
#
_cell.length_a   1.000
_cell.length_b   1.000
_cell.length_c   1.000
_cell.angle_alpha   90.00
_cell.angle_beta   90.00
_cell.angle_gamma   90.00
#
_symmetry.space_group_name_H-M   'P 1'
#
loop_
_entity.id
_entity.type
_entity.pdbx_description
1 polymer ?
#
loop_
_entity_poly.entity_id
_entity_poly.type
_entity_poly.pdbx_seq_one_letter_code
_entity_poly.pdbx_strand_id
1 'polypeptide(L)'
;MTDRLNSAQPYAIGLLRIVIGLLFAVHGAASLFGVLGGAAGTDGGSIPSGTWPGWYAAVIQLVGGALVLLGLGTRGAAFIASGSMAYAYFDVHQSTALWPIQNGGELSVLFCWTMLLLVFTGSGALGLDRLSPGARPRPARTSGPRSPSRPDPGTTRPGARLPHPEVGAVPYRAPSGRLGATTVRLRVTGSLPP
;
A
#
# COMPACT_ATOMS: atom_id res chain seq x y z
N MET A 1 11.77 -5.00 19.24
CA MET A 1 11.48 -3.72 18.54
C MET A 1 10.42 -3.95 17.45
N THR A 2 10.63 -4.93 16.58
CA THR A 2 9.77 -5.25 15.42
C THR A 2 8.32 -5.55 15.78
N ASP A 3 8.05 -6.28 16.86
CA ASP A 3 6.68 -6.67 17.24
C ASP A 3 5.80 -5.47 17.62
N ARG A 4 6.39 -4.46 18.30
CA ARG A 4 5.67 -3.21 18.64
C ARG A 4 5.38 -2.35 17.42
N LEU A 5 6.28 -2.34 16.43
CA LEU A 5 6.06 -1.61 15.18
C LEU A 5 4.98 -2.29 14.33
N ASN A 6 4.98 -3.62 14.27
CA ASN A 6 3.97 -4.39 13.57
C ASN A 6 2.58 -4.20 14.20
N SER A 7 2.47 -4.18 15.53
CA SER A 7 1.18 -3.94 16.20
C SER A 7 0.69 -2.49 16.02
N ALA A 8 1.60 -1.52 15.88
CA ALA A 8 1.26 -0.11 15.66
C ALA A 8 0.95 0.22 14.18
N GLN A 9 1.32 -0.65 13.23
CA GLN A 9 1.17 -0.41 11.79
C GLN A 9 -0.23 0.08 11.37
N PRO A 10 -1.36 -0.47 11.86
CA PRO A 10 -2.70 0.00 11.47
C PRO A 10 -2.97 1.46 11.89
N TYR A 11 -2.37 1.93 12.98
CA TYR A 11 -2.47 3.31 13.44
C TYR A 11 -1.58 4.23 12.61
N ALA A 12 -0.35 3.80 12.31
CA ALA A 12 0.55 4.56 11.43
C ALA A 12 -0.06 4.77 10.04
N ILE A 13 -0.67 3.75 9.45
CA ILE A 13 -1.41 3.86 8.18
C ILE A 13 -2.59 4.83 8.32
N GLY A 14 -3.34 4.77 9.43
CA GLY A 14 -4.45 5.69 9.69
C GLY A 14 -3.99 7.15 9.79
N LEU A 15 -2.88 7.41 10.47
CA LEU A 15 -2.29 8.76 10.57
C LEU A 15 -1.78 9.26 9.21
N LEU A 16 -1.07 8.42 8.46
CA LEU A 16 -0.65 8.74 7.09
C LEU A 16 -1.85 9.12 6.23
N ARG A 17 -2.92 8.32 6.28
CA ARG A 17 -4.18 8.56 5.55
C ARG A 17 -4.78 9.92 5.89
N ILE A 18 -4.84 10.27 7.18
CA ILE A 18 -5.38 11.57 7.64
C ILE A 18 -4.54 12.72 7.10
N VAL A 19 -3.21 12.65 7.25
CA VAL A 19 -2.30 13.70 6.79
C VAL A 19 -2.39 13.88 5.26
N ILE A 20 -2.31 12.78 4.51
CA ILE A 20 -2.32 12.82 3.05
C ILE A 20 -3.68 13.27 2.52
N GLY A 21 -4.78 12.78 3.10
CA GLY A 21 -6.12 13.24 2.76
C GLY A 21 -6.31 14.73 3.05
N LEU A 22 -5.78 15.24 4.17
CA LEU A 22 -5.84 16.66 4.54
C LEU A 22 -5.08 17.52 3.53
N LEU A 23 -3.83 17.19 3.25
CA LEU A 23 -3.00 17.96 2.33
C LEU A 23 -3.62 17.99 0.93
N PHE A 24 -4.13 16.85 0.46
CA PHE A 24 -4.82 16.77 -0.82
C PHE A 24 -6.09 17.63 -0.85
N ALA A 25 -6.90 17.58 0.22
CA ALA A 25 -8.10 18.41 0.34
C ALA A 25 -7.77 19.91 0.39
N VAL A 26 -6.68 20.29 1.06
CA VAL A 26 -6.19 21.67 1.13
C VAL A 26 -5.81 22.19 -0.25
N HIS A 27 -5.11 21.41 -1.08
CA HIS A 27 -4.82 21.82 -2.46
C HIS A 27 -6.09 22.05 -3.29
N GLY A 28 -7.09 21.18 -3.14
CA GLY A 28 -8.40 21.35 -3.76
C GLY A 28 -9.12 22.61 -3.29
N ALA A 29 -9.14 22.86 -1.97
CA ALA A 29 -9.76 24.05 -1.39
C ALA A 29 -9.08 25.34 -1.86
N ALA A 30 -7.74 25.38 -1.84
CA ALA A 30 -6.97 26.51 -2.32
C ALA A 30 -7.26 26.80 -3.79
N SER A 31 -7.32 25.75 -4.61
CA SER A 31 -7.56 25.86 -6.05
C SER A 31 -9.00 26.26 -6.39
N LEU A 32 -10.01 25.77 -5.66
CA LEU A 32 -11.42 26.07 -5.94
C LEU A 32 -11.89 27.39 -5.35
N PHE A 33 -11.37 27.78 -4.18
CA PHE A 33 -11.91 28.90 -3.41
C PHE A 33 -10.95 30.07 -3.22
N GLY A 34 -9.69 29.96 -3.66
CA GLY A 34 -8.70 31.04 -3.47
C GLY A 34 -8.29 31.22 -2.00
N VAL A 35 -8.47 30.18 -1.18
CA VAL A 35 -8.12 30.21 0.26
C VAL A 35 -6.73 29.63 0.49
N LEU A 36 -6.16 29.82 1.68
CA LEU A 36 -4.89 29.18 2.09
C LEU A 36 -3.70 29.50 1.15
N GLY A 37 -3.72 30.67 0.50
CA GLY A 37 -2.71 31.09 -0.48
C GLY A 37 -3.13 30.92 -1.95
N GLY A 38 -4.31 30.36 -2.21
CA GLY A 38 -4.90 30.25 -3.54
C GLY A 38 -4.30 29.17 -4.43
N ALA A 39 -4.77 29.10 -5.67
CA ALA A 39 -4.24 28.18 -6.66
C ALA A 39 -2.78 28.51 -7.01
N ALA A 40 -2.00 27.50 -7.38
CA ALA A 40 -0.62 27.74 -7.81
C ALA A 40 -0.60 28.63 -9.06
N GLY A 41 0.16 29.73 -9.00
CA GLY A 41 0.31 30.66 -10.12
C GLY A 41 -0.82 31.69 -10.30
N THR A 42 -1.72 31.85 -9.32
CA THR A 42 -2.86 32.78 -9.42
C THR A 42 -2.81 33.96 -8.44
N ASP A 43 -1.66 34.23 -7.81
CA ASP A 43 -1.48 35.30 -6.81
C ASP A 43 -2.59 35.32 -5.72
N GLY A 44 -3.02 34.13 -5.28
CA GLY A 44 -4.09 33.97 -4.28
C GLY A 44 -5.48 33.72 -4.85
N GLY A 45 -5.66 33.73 -6.18
CA GLY A 45 -6.95 33.48 -6.84
C GLY A 45 -7.36 32.00 -6.89
N SER A 46 -8.60 31.75 -7.31
CA SER A 46 -9.09 30.40 -7.64
C SER A 46 -8.95 30.08 -9.13
N ILE A 47 -9.05 28.79 -9.47
CA ILE A 47 -9.17 28.32 -10.85
C ILE A 47 -10.63 28.53 -11.30
N PRO A 48 -10.88 29.18 -12.46
CA PRO A 48 -12.23 29.32 -13.00
C PRO A 48 -12.95 27.98 -13.17
N SER A 49 -14.27 28.00 -12.96
CA SER A 49 -15.09 26.79 -13.05
C SER A 49 -15.05 26.16 -14.44
N GLY A 50 -14.83 24.84 -14.49
CA GLY A 50 -14.79 24.08 -15.74
C GLY A 50 -13.47 24.13 -16.50
N THR A 51 -12.43 24.84 -16.01
CA THR A 51 -11.12 24.86 -16.65
C THR A 51 -10.48 23.47 -16.66
N TRP A 52 -10.20 22.95 -17.86
CA TRP A 52 -9.45 21.70 -18.03
C TRP A 52 -7.93 21.93 -17.98
N PRO A 53 -7.15 21.04 -17.35
CA PRO A 53 -7.57 19.98 -16.42
C PRO A 53 -7.76 20.47 -14.98
N GLY A 54 -7.30 21.70 -14.67
CA GLY A 54 -7.07 22.17 -13.30
C GLY A 54 -8.29 22.19 -12.38
N TRP A 55 -9.45 22.63 -12.86
CA TRP A 55 -10.64 22.71 -12.02
C TRP A 55 -11.17 21.32 -11.62
N TYR A 56 -11.17 20.37 -12.55
CA TYR A 56 -11.57 18.98 -12.26
C TYR A 56 -10.60 18.29 -11.30
N ALA A 57 -9.29 18.51 -11.50
CA ALA A 57 -8.28 18.04 -10.55
C ALA A 57 -8.52 18.63 -9.16
N ALA A 58 -8.88 19.91 -9.04
CA ALA A 58 -9.17 20.55 -7.76
C ALA A 58 -10.41 19.98 -7.05
N VAL A 59 -11.47 19.64 -7.81
CA VAL A 59 -12.65 18.94 -7.27
C VAL A 59 -12.28 17.55 -6.76
N ILE A 60 -11.50 16.78 -7.52
CA ILE A 60 -11.03 15.45 -7.09
C ILE A 60 -10.15 15.59 -5.84
N GLN A 61 -9.29 16.61 -5.79
CA GLN A 61 -8.45 16.89 -4.63
C GLN A 61 -9.26 17.17 -3.37
N LEU A 62 -10.26 18.04 -3.46
CA LEU A 62 -11.10 18.38 -2.33
C LEU A 62 -11.95 17.19 -1.87
N VAL A 63 -12.73 16.61 -2.78
CA VAL A 63 -13.71 15.55 -2.44
C VAL A 63 -12.99 14.25 -2.13
N GLY A 64 -12.05 13.83 -2.97
CA GLY A 64 -11.26 12.62 -2.77
C GLY A 64 -10.39 12.73 -1.51
N GLY A 65 -9.75 13.88 -1.30
CA GLY A 65 -8.96 14.17 -0.10
C GLY A 65 -9.81 14.10 1.17
N ALA A 66 -10.99 14.72 1.18
CA ALA A 66 -11.92 14.67 2.32
C ALA A 66 -12.42 13.24 2.61
N LEU A 67 -12.80 12.48 1.59
CA LEU A 67 -13.22 11.08 1.75
C LEU A 67 -12.09 10.22 2.32
N VAL A 68 -10.88 10.36 1.78
CA VAL A 68 -9.68 9.65 2.28
C VAL A 68 -9.36 10.08 3.72
N LEU A 69 -9.39 11.38 4.03
CA LEU A 69 -9.15 11.91 5.38
C LEU A 69 -10.09 11.27 6.40
N LEU A 70 -11.39 11.26 6.08
CA LEU A 70 -12.44 10.69 6.93
C LEU A 70 -12.38 9.15 6.96
N GLY A 71 -11.75 8.53 5.98
CA GLY A 71 -11.71 7.08 5.82
C GLY A 71 -12.99 6.51 5.20
N LEU A 72 -13.82 7.33 4.56
CA LEU A 72 -15.07 6.93 3.93
C LEU A 72 -14.80 6.47 2.50
N GLY A 73 -15.05 5.17 2.22
CA GLY A 73 -14.81 4.63 0.88
C GLY A 73 -13.33 4.74 0.44
N THR A 74 -12.40 4.72 1.40
CA THR A 74 -10.96 5.04 1.21
C THR A 74 -10.37 4.43 -0.07
N ARG A 75 -10.64 3.16 -0.35
CA ARG A 75 -10.06 2.47 -1.52
C ARG A 75 -10.51 3.08 -2.85
N GLY A 76 -11.79 3.38 -2.99
CA GLY A 76 -12.33 3.98 -4.21
C GLY A 76 -11.88 5.43 -4.38
N ALA A 77 -11.99 6.23 -3.31
CA ALA A 77 -11.55 7.61 -3.31
C ALA A 77 -10.04 7.72 -3.62
N ALA A 78 -9.21 6.87 -3.01
CA ALA A 78 -7.77 6.85 -3.23
C ALA A 78 -7.39 6.38 -4.63
N PHE A 79 -8.13 5.44 -5.24
CA PHE A 79 -7.90 5.02 -6.62
C PHE A 79 -8.13 6.17 -7.61
N ILE A 80 -9.24 6.90 -7.46
CA ILE A 80 -9.56 8.07 -8.30
C ILE A 80 -8.53 9.18 -8.08
N ALA A 81 -8.20 9.50 -6.82
CA ALA A 81 -7.19 10.49 -6.48
C ALA A 81 -5.82 10.14 -7.07
N SER A 82 -5.40 8.88 -6.96
CA SER A 82 -4.16 8.36 -7.54
C SER A 82 -4.15 8.54 -9.06
N GLY A 83 -5.23 8.14 -9.75
CA GLY A 83 -5.37 8.32 -11.19
C GLY A 83 -5.29 9.79 -11.63
N SER A 84 -5.90 10.71 -10.88
CA SER A 84 -5.82 12.15 -11.19
C SER A 84 -4.40 12.69 -11.11
N MET A 85 -3.60 12.19 -10.16
CA MET A 85 -2.20 12.61 -9.99
C MET A 85 -1.27 11.93 -11.00
N ALA A 86 -1.57 10.71 -11.42
CA ALA A 86 -0.90 10.08 -12.55
C ALA A 86 -1.13 10.89 -13.83
N TYR A 87 -2.37 11.28 -14.11
CA TYR A 87 -2.70 12.17 -15.24
C TYR A 87 -1.92 13.49 -15.15
N ALA A 88 -1.95 14.15 -13.99
CA ALA A 88 -1.21 15.40 -13.77
C ALA A 88 0.28 15.23 -14.05
N TYR A 89 0.89 14.11 -13.62
CA TYR A 89 2.30 13.87 -13.91
C TYR A 89 2.56 13.72 -15.41
N PHE A 90 1.87 12.81 -16.09
CA PHE A 90 2.17 12.46 -17.48
C PHE A 90 1.77 13.56 -18.48
N ASP A 91 0.66 14.25 -18.24
CA ASP A 91 0.11 15.26 -19.15
C ASP A 91 0.66 16.66 -18.87
N VAL A 92 0.78 17.04 -17.59
CA VAL A 92 1.21 18.39 -17.20
C VAL A 92 2.71 18.43 -16.95
N HIS A 93 3.23 17.67 -16.00
CA HIS A 93 4.63 17.80 -15.56
C HIS A 93 5.64 17.20 -16.56
N GLN A 94 5.36 16.01 -17.10
CA GLN A 94 6.31 15.32 -17.97
C GLN A 94 6.52 16.03 -19.32
N SER A 95 5.61 16.95 -19.69
CA SER A 95 5.79 17.84 -20.85
C SER A 95 6.99 18.77 -20.71
N THR A 96 7.39 19.09 -19.46
CA THR A 96 8.51 20.00 -19.17
C THR A 96 9.85 19.25 -19.09
N ALA A 97 9.91 18.12 -18.39
CA ALA A 97 11.09 17.25 -18.32
C ALA A 97 10.69 15.84 -17.87
N LEU A 98 11.53 14.83 -18.11
CA LEU A 98 11.22 13.45 -17.73
C LEU A 98 11.25 13.21 -16.21
N TRP A 99 12.22 13.81 -15.51
CA TRP A 99 12.43 13.55 -14.08
C TRP A 99 11.62 14.50 -13.20
N PRO A 100 10.94 14.01 -12.13
CA PRO A 100 10.12 14.84 -11.25
C PRO A 100 10.85 16.06 -10.69
N ILE A 101 12.12 15.87 -10.30
CA ILE A 101 12.98 16.91 -9.73
C ILE A 101 13.27 18.06 -10.71
N GLN A 102 13.09 17.84 -12.02
CA GLN A 102 13.33 18.83 -13.07
C GLN A 102 12.04 19.51 -13.55
N ASN A 103 10.86 18.96 -13.25
CA ASN A 103 9.57 19.44 -13.77
C ASN A 103 8.57 19.85 -12.67
N GLY A 104 8.97 19.82 -11.39
CA GLY A 104 8.11 20.15 -10.25
C GLY A 104 7.02 19.11 -9.96
N GLY A 105 7.05 17.95 -10.60
CA GLY A 105 6.04 16.89 -10.51
C GLY A 105 6.23 15.93 -9.34
N GLU A 106 7.18 16.20 -8.43
CA GLU A 106 7.44 15.36 -7.26
C GLU A 106 6.19 15.17 -6.40
N LEU A 107 5.40 16.23 -6.17
CA LEU A 107 4.15 16.14 -5.42
C LEU A 107 3.11 15.26 -6.14
N SER A 108 2.97 15.37 -7.46
CA SER A 108 2.08 14.50 -8.23
C SER A 108 2.47 13.04 -8.08
N VAL A 109 3.76 12.72 -8.17
CA VAL A 109 4.25 11.33 -7.99
C VAL A 109 4.00 10.85 -6.56
N LEU A 110 4.31 11.66 -5.55
CA LEU A 110 4.13 11.29 -4.14
C LEU A 110 2.66 11.08 -3.80
N PHE A 111 1.76 11.97 -4.20
CA PHE A 111 0.32 11.77 -4.00
C PHE A 111 -0.19 10.57 -4.79
N CYS A 112 0.24 10.38 -6.04
CA CYS A 112 -0.14 9.24 -6.88
C CYS A 112 0.16 7.91 -6.17
N TRP A 113 1.40 7.71 -5.76
CA TRP A 113 1.84 6.45 -5.14
C TRP A 113 1.32 6.27 -3.72
N THR A 114 1.22 7.34 -2.94
CA THR A 114 0.70 7.25 -1.56
C THR A 114 -0.79 6.93 -1.56
N MET A 115 -1.58 7.55 -2.45
CA MET A 115 -3.00 7.19 -2.62
C MET A 115 -3.14 5.78 -3.18
N LEU A 116 -2.30 5.36 -4.13
CA LEU A 116 -2.29 3.98 -4.64
C LEU A 116 -2.03 2.96 -3.51
N LEU A 117 -1.09 3.25 -2.61
CA LEU A 117 -0.84 2.40 -1.43
C LEU A 117 -2.10 2.25 -0.57
N LEU A 118 -2.86 3.33 -0.36
CA LEU A 118 -4.11 3.32 0.40
C LEU A 118 -5.23 2.49 -0.24
N VAL A 119 -5.18 2.24 -1.56
CA VAL A 119 -6.06 1.27 -2.23
C VAL A 119 -5.84 -0.13 -1.65
N PHE A 120 -4.58 -0.52 -1.44
CA PHE A 120 -4.23 -1.84 -0.93
C PHE A 120 -4.41 -1.93 0.59
N THR A 121 -3.89 -0.94 1.32
CA THR A 121 -3.91 -0.95 2.79
C THR A 121 -5.27 -0.63 3.39
N GLY A 122 -6.14 0.07 2.64
CA GLY A 122 -7.44 0.54 3.12
C GLY A 122 -7.34 1.66 4.16
N SER A 123 -8.39 1.81 4.98
CA SER A 123 -8.55 2.94 5.90
C SER A 123 -7.65 2.90 7.15
N GLY A 124 -6.96 1.80 7.46
CA GLY A 124 -6.22 1.67 8.72
C GLY A 124 -7.14 1.68 9.96
N ALA A 125 -6.58 1.79 11.17
CA ALA A 125 -7.35 1.66 12.42
C ALA A 125 -8.35 2.81 12.68
N LEU A 126 -8.11 3.98 12.11
CA LEU A 126 -8.83 5.24 12.39
C LEU A 126 -9.89 5.58 11.31
N GLY A 127 -10.42 4.58 10.60
CA GLY A 127 -11.41 4.76 9.53
C GLY A 127 -12.85 4.80 10.03
N LEU A 128 -13.61 5.82 9.61
CA LEU A 128 -15.05 5.93 9.90
C LEU A 128 -15.87 4.80 9.25
N ASP A 129 -15.37 4.20 8.16
CA ASP A 129 -15.94 3.01 7.53
C ASP A 129 -16.05 1.81 8.49
N ARG A 130 -15.23 1.75 9.53
CA ARG A 130 -15.29 0.71 10.58
C ARG A 130 -16.47 0.88 11.54
N LEU A 131 -17.05 2.07 11.62
CA LEU A 131 -18.23 2.32 12.45
C LEU A 131 -19.53 1.87 11.76
N SER A 132 -19.45 1.46 10.49
CA SER A 132 -20.60 0.92 9.77
C SER A 132 -21.04 -0.43 10.38
N PRO A 133 -22.31 -0.57 10.84
CA PRO A 133 -22.80 -1.78 11.52
C PRO A 133 -22.76 -3.08 10.69
N GLY A 134 -22.46 -3.01 9.39
CA GLY A 134 -22.48 -4.16 8.47
C GLY A 134 -21.19 -4.98 8.41
N ALA A 135 -20.06 -4.45 8.87
CA ALA A 135 -18.76 -5.12 8.79
C ALA A 135 -18.38 -5.77 10.13
N ARG A 136 -19.23 -6.65 10.67
CA ARG A 136 -18.78 -7.54 11.74
C ARG A 136 -17.65 -8.41 11.18
N PRO A 137 -16.43 -8.38 11.75
CA PRO A 137 -15.42 -9.37 11.43
C PRO A 137 -16.04 -10.74 11.74
N ARG A 138 -16.26 -11.54 10.70
CA ARG A 138 -16.68 -12.93 10.90
C ARG A 138 -15.59 -13.55 11.77
N PRO A 139 -15.87 -13.97 13.01
CA PRO A 139 -14.85 -14.53 13.87
C PRO A 139 -14.21 -15.66 13.09
N ALA A 140 -12.88 -15.61 12.99
CA ALA A 140 -12.11 -16.71 12.43
C ALA A 140 -12.66 -17.96 13.10
N ARG A 141 -13.21 -18.89 12.31
CA ARG A 141 -13.60 -20.19 12.81
C ARG A 141 -12.32 -20.77 13.41
N THR A 142 -12.19 -20.66 14.73
CA THR A 142 -11.32 -21.53 15.49
C THR A 142 -11.80 -22.92 15.16
N SER A 143 -11.12 -23.56 14.20
CA SER A 143 -11.10 -25.00 14.10
C SER A 143 -10.64 -25.46 15.47
N GLY A 144 -11.61 -25.81 16.32
CA GLY A 144 -11.33 -26.42 17.61
C GLY A 144 -10.42 -27.63 17.40
N PRO A 145 -9.66 -28.05 18.42
CA PRO A 145 -8.87 -29.27 18.34
C PRO A 145 -9.80 -30.37 17.82
N ARG A 146 -9.45 -31.01 16.70
CA ARG A 146 -10.17 -32.21 16.25
C ARG A 146 -10.12 -33.19 17.42
N SER A 147 -11.26 -33.44 18.06
CA SER A 147 -11.37 -34.55 19.02
C SER A 147 -10.82 -35.80 18.35
N PRO A 148 -9.91 -36.56 18.98
CA PRO A 148 -9.48 -37.83 18.45
C PRO A 148 -10.74 -38.70 18.31
N SER A 149 -11.02 -39.15 17.08
CA SER A 149 -12.07 -40.12 16.82
C SER A 149 -11.85 -41.33 17.71
N ARG A 150 -12.82 -41.62 18.58
CA ARG A 150 -12.86 -42.81 19.44
C ARG A 150 -12.76 -44.05 18.53
N PRO A 151 -11.87 -45.03 18.81
CA PRO A 151 -11.82 -46.25 18.01
C PRO A 151 -13.14 -47.00 18.15
N ASP A 152 -13.69 -47.42 17.02
CA ASP A 152 -14.95 -48.17 16.92
C ASP A 152 -14.73 -49.60 17.47
N PRO A 153 -15.43 -50.03 18.54
CA PRO A 153 -15.28 -51.36 19.11
C PRO A 153 -16.12 -52.34 18.29
N GLY A 154 -15.69 -52.66 17.07
CA GLY A 154 -16.52 -53.50 16.19
C GLY A 154 -15.86 -54.19 15.01
N THR A 155 -14.55 -54.01 14.78
CA THR A 155 -13.88 -54.67 13.63
C THR A 155 -12.89 -55.74 14.11
N THR A 156 -13.41 -56.92 14.44
CA THR A 156 -12.60 -58.14 14.47
C THR A 156 -12.28 -58.55 13.03
N ARG A 157 -11.07 -58.25 12.54
CA ARG A 157 -10.50 -58.91 11.36
C ARG A 157 -9.74 -60.17 11.82
N PRO A 158 -10.14 -61.38 11.38
CA PRO A 158 -9.36 -62.58 11.62
C PRO A 158 -8.28 -62.73 10.54
N GLY A 159 -7.05 -63.00 10.98
CA GLY A 159 -6.00 -63.58 10.15
C GLY A 159 -5.04 -62.58 9.51
N ALA A 160 -3.81 -62.52 10.03
CA ALA A 160 -2.61 -62.97 9.32
C ALA A 160 -1.33 -62.20 9.73
N ARG A 161 -0.42 -62.97 10.34
CA ARG A 161 1.03 -63.01 10.05
C ARG A 161 1.98 -62.09 10.86
N LEU A 162 3.08 -62.73 11.24
CA LEU A 162 4.12 -62.43 12.23
C LEU A 162 5.04 -61.23 11.89
N PRO A 163 5.79 -60.70 12.87
CA PRO A 163 6.60 -59.50 12.69
C PRO A 163 7.92 -59.78 11.96
N HIS A 164 8.26 -58.90 11.02
CA HIS A 164 9.58 -58.85 10.36
C HIS A 164 10.28 -57.52 10.69
N PRO A 165 11.62 -57.51 10.74
CA PRO A 165 12.42 -56.65 11.60
C PRO A 165 12.62 -55.23 11.05
N GLU A 166 12.88 -54.31 11.98
CA GLU A 166 13.25 -52.91 11.76
C GLU A 166 14.41 -52.78 10.75
N VAL A 167 14.19 -52.00 9.70
CA VAL A 167 15.25 -51.48 8.84
C VAL A 167 15.39 -49.99 9.15
N GLY A 168 16.52 -49.65 9.76
CA GLY A 168 16.84 -48.32 10.26
C GLY A 168 16.88 -47.24 9.19
N ALA A 169 16.52 -46.02 9.60
CA ALA A 169 16.63 -44.82 8.81
C ALA A 169 18.10 -44.52 8.46
N VAL A 170 18.39 -44.41 7.17
CA VAL A 170 19.65 -43.85 6.67
C VAL A 170 19.48 -42.33 6.58
N PRO A 171 20.22 -41.51 7.36
CA PRO A 171 20.16 -40.07 7.20
C PRO A 171 20.89 -39.64 5.91
N TYR A 172 20.17 -38.93 5.04
CA TYR A 172 20.71 -38.30 3.85
C TYR A 172 21.63 -37.13 4.24
N ARG A 173 22.93 -37.24 3.91
CA ARG A 173 23.96 -36.22 4.15
C ARG A 173 24.09 -35.34 2.90
N ALA A 174 23.67 -34.08 2.99
CA ALA A 174 23.87 -33.10 1.91
C ALA A 174 25.37 -32.79 1.71
N PRO A 175 25.87 -32.73 0.46
CA PRO A 175 27.27 -32.41 0.19
C PRO A 175 27.55 -30.91 0.41
N SER A 176 28.55 -30.63 1.23
CA SER A 176 29.13 -29.31 1.48
C SER A 176 29.90 -28.80 0.26
N GLY A 177 29.27 -27.96 -0.56
CA GLY A 177 29.90 -27.24 -1.66
C GLY A 177 30.43 -25.87 -1.24
N ARG A 178 31.75 -25.74 -1.12
CA ARG A 178 32.47 -24.45 -1.08
C ARG A 178 32.67 -23.92 -2.49
N LEU A 179 32.04 -22.82 -2.87
CA LEU A 179 32.41 -21.92 -3.98
C LEU A 179 31.79 -20.57 -3.59
N GLY A 180 32.47 -19.44 -3.42
CA GLY A 180 33.61 -18.84 -4.11
C GLY A 180 33.25 -17.35 -4.16
N ALA A 181 33.86 -16.53 -3.30
CA ALA A 181 33.58 -15.10 -3.25
C ALA A 181 34.19 -14.42 -4.49
N THR A 182 33.35 -14.08 -5.46
CA THR A 182 33.77 -13.28 -6.63
C THR A 182 33.80 -11.81 -6.22
N THR A 183 34.99 -11.32 -5.85
CA THR A 183 35.25 -9.89 -5.69
C THR A 183 35.32 -9.24 -7.07
N VAL A 184 34.27 -8.51 -7.45
CA VAL A 184 34.28 -7.63 -8.62
C VAL A 184 35.11 -6.40 -8.30
N ARG A 185 36.33 -6.29 -8.85
CA ARG A 185 37.10 -5.04 -8.85
C ARG A 185 36.54 -4.11 -9.91
N LEU A 186 35.89 -3.04 -9.48
CA LEU A 186 35.55 -1.89 -10.33
C LEU A 186 36.84 -1.12 -10.66
N ARG A 187 37.20 -1.11 -11.94
CA ARG A 187 38.29 -0.29 -12.49
C ARG A 187 37.70 1.08 -12.84
N VAL A 188 38.01 2.09 -12.03
CA VAL A 188 37.72 3.50 -12.34
C VAL A 188 38.81 4.00 -13.30
N THR A 189 38.50 4.11 -14.58
CA THR A 189 39.31 4.86 -15.55
C THR A 189 38.75 6.28 -15.63
N GLY A 190 39.44 7.21 -14.99
CA GLY A 190 39.22 8.64 -15.19
C GLY A 190 39.91 9.11 -16.47
N SER A 191 39.16 9.81 -17.31
CA SER A 191 39.69 10.67 -18.37
C SER A 191 38.84 11.93 -18.40
N LEU A 192 39.39 13.05 -17.90
CA LEU A 192 38.85 14.39 -18.14
C LEU A 192 39.25 14.84 -19.55
N PRO A 193 38.34 15.47 -20.31
CA PRO A 193 38.69 16.20 -21.55
C PRO A 193 39.16 17.65 -21.25
N PRO A 194 39.85 18.29 -22.21
CA PRO A 194 40.64 19.52 -22.04
C PRO A 194 39.82 20.80 -21.80
#